data_AF-A0A7J9CGT3-F1
#
_entry.id   AF-A0A7J9CGT3-F1
#
_cell.length_a   1.000
_cell.length_b   1.000
_cell.length_c   1.000
_cell.angle_alpha   90.00
_cell.angle_beta   90.00
_cell.angle_gamma   90.00
#
_symmetry.space_group_name_H-M   'P 1'
#
loop_
_entity.id
_entity.type
_entity.pdbx_description
1 polymer ?
#
loop_
_entity_poly.entity_id
_entity_poly.type
_entity_poly.pdbx_seq_one_letter_code
_entity_poly.pdbx_strand_id
1 'polypeptide(L)'
;MNVGREIVDFHGEMVLLENYSALNYTGLVKIIKKYDKRSGALVRLPFIQKVLQQPFYRTDVLNELVKECEMVLDRLFSTNEPSALPDVTNEKDHKPDTSSRSNENLLKVPKELAEIKDMENMYMKQTLSALHVLKEIRSGSSTVSVFSLPPLQNRALDDQKKITVLEQAAK
;
A
#
# COMPACT_ATOMS: atom_id res chain seq x y z
N MET A 1 23.13 -1.73 -7.16
CA MET A 1 21.92 -1.08 -6.65
C MET A 1 20.73 -1.83 -7.24
N ASN A 2 19.82 -2.31 -6.39
CA ASN A 2 18.66 -3.06 -6.84
C ASN A 2 17.51 -2.07 -7.01
N VAL A 3 17.13 -1.78 -8.27
CA VAL A 3 16.14 -0.76 -8.65
C VAL A 3 14.81 -0.98 -7.92
N GLY A 4 14.40 -2.22 -7.68
CA GLY A 4 13.18 -2.53 -6.94
C GLY A 4 13.21 -2.04 -5.49
N ARG A 5 14.37 -2.07 -4.83
CA ARG A 5 14.53 -1.56 -3.45
C ARG A 5 14.32 -0.05 -3.39
N GLU A 6 14.94 0.68 -4.31
CA GLU A 6 14.85 2.15 -4.35
C GLU A 6 13.40 2.61 -4.59
N ILE A 7 12.64 1.88 -5.41
CA ILE A 7 11.23 2.17 -5.65
C ILE A 7 10.37 1.87 -4.42
N VAL A 8 10.63 0.77 -3.69
CA VAL A 8 9.93 0.47 -2.43
C VAL A 8 10.20 1.54 -1.37
N ASP A 9 11.44 2.02 -1.26
CA ASP A 9 11.79 3.10 -0.32
C ASP A 9 11.10 4.40 -0.67
N PHE A 10 11.16 4.80 -1.94
CA PHE A 10 10.49 6.00 -2.41
C PHE A 10 8.98 5.94 -2.20
N HIS A 11 8.33 4.81 -2.50
CA HIS A 11 6.92 4.58 -2.18
C HIS A 11 6.65 4.76 -0.67
N GLY A 12 7.50 4.21 0.19
CA GLY A 12 7.36 4.32 1.64
C GLY A 12 7.45 5.76 2.14
N GLU A 13 8.41 6.54 1.64
CA GLU A 13 8.53 7.97 1.95
C GLU A 13 7.26 8.75 1.58
N MET A 14 6.66 8.41 0.44
CA MET A 14 5.44 9.05 -0.05
C MET A 14 4.22 8.71 0.81
N VAL A 15 4.06 7.45 1.20
CA VAL A 15 3.00 7.03 2.13
C VAL A 15 3.17 7.70 3.50
N LEU A 16 4.41 7.84 3.99
CA LEU A 16 4.69 8.52 5.25
C LEU A 16 4.31 10.01 5.18
N LEU A 17 4.54 10.66 4.06
CA LEU A 17 4.13 12.04 3.83
C LEU A 17 2.60 12.19 3.78
N GLU A 18 1.88 11.22 3.20
CA GLU A 18 0.40 11.21 3.19
C GLU A 18 -0.13 11.08 4.61
N ASN A 19 0.46 10.18 5.40
CA ASN A 19 0.12 10.00 6.81
C ASN A 19 0.40 11.25 7.65
N TYR A 20 1.54 11.93 7.42
CA TYR A 20 1.83 13.21 8.06
C TYR A 20 0.72 14.24 7.77
N SER A 21 0.33 14.39 6.50
CA SER A 21 -0.73 15.31 6.10
C SER A 21 -2.05 15.01 6.82
N ALA A 22 -2.48 13.75 6.78
CA ALA A 22 -3.74 13.29 7.32
C ALA A 22 -3.82 13.44 8.85
N LEU A 23 -2.74 13.11 9.57
CA LEU A 23 -2.65 13.27 11.02
C LEU A 23 -2.71 14.74 11.43
N ASN A 24 -1.94 15.60 10.76
CA ASN A 24 -1.90 17.03 11.09
C ASN A 24 -3.24 17.70 10.82
N TYR A 25 -3.86 17.41 9.67
CA TYR A 25 -5.21 17.90 9.37
C TYR A 25 -6.22 17.46 10.44
N THR A 26 -6.21 16.17 10.81
CA THR A 26 -7.09 15.64 11.85
C THR A 26 -6.85 16.33 13.20
N GLY A 27 -5.59 16.59 13.55
CA GLY A 27 -5.20 17.34 14.74
C GLY A 27 -5.77 18.76 14.74
N LEU A 28 -5.63 19.49 13.63
CA LEU A 28 -6.17 20.84 13.45
C LEU A 28 -7.70 20.86 13.56
N VAL A 29 -8.40 19.95 12.90
CA VAL A 29 -9.86 19.82 13.01
C VAL A 29 -10.29 19.58 14.45
N LYS A 30 -9.58 18.72 15.18
CA LYS A 30 -9.90 18.38 16.58
C LYS A 30 -9.61 19.52 17.55
N ILE A 31 -8.47 20.21 17.42
CA ILE A 31 -8.12 21.31 18.35
C ILE A 31 -9.02 22.52 18.15
N ILE A 32 -9.37 22.85 16.91
CA ILE A 32 -10.27 23.96 16.62
C ILE A 32 -11.70 23.62 17.07
N LYS A 33 -12.16 22.38 16.87
CA LYS A 33 -13.44 21.90 17.46
C LYS A 33 -13.44 22.04 18.99
N LYS A 34 -12.31 21.78 19.66
CA LYS A 34 -12.18 21.93 21.12
C LYS A 34 -12.22 23.40 21.52
N TYR A 35 -11.55 24.29 20.79
CA TYR A 35 -11.57 25.73 21.02
C TYR A 35 -12.99 26.30 20.91
N ASP A 36 -13.71 25.99 19.83
CA ASP A 36 -15.10 26.44 19.64
C ASP A 36 -16.00 25.99 20.79
N LYS A 37 -15.87 24.73 21.23
CA LYS A 37 -16.66 24.20 22.35
C LYS A 37 -16.40 24.90 23.68
N ARG A 38 -15.17 25.39 23.91
CA ARG A 38 -14.79 26.05 25.18
C ARG A 38 -15.07 27.55 25.16
N SER A 39 -14.92 28.20 24.01
CA SER A 39 -15.00 29.66 23.88
C SER A 39 -16.35 30.15 23.36
N GLY A 40 -17.09 29.32 22.62
CA GLY A 40 -18.29 29.76 21.89
C GLY A 40 -18.00 30.57 20.61
N ALA A 41 -16.74 30.74 20.21
CA ALA A 41 -16.35 31.65 19.12
C ALA A 41 -16.70 31.19 17.69
N LEU A 42 -17.07 29.92 17.50
CA LEU A 42 -17.49 29.34 16.20
C LEU A 42 -16.54 29.62 15.01
N VAL A 43 -15.22 29.55 15.23
CA VAL A 43 -14.20 29.87 14.20
C VAL A 43 -13.81 28.68 13.33
N ARG A 44 -14.35 27.47 13.60
CA ARG A 44 -13.93 26.25 12.93
C ARG A 44 -14.06 26.28 11.42
N LEU A 45 -15.20 26.67 10.89
CA LEU A 45 -15.44 26.67 9.45
C LEU A 45 -14.44 27.56 8.68
N PRO A 46 -14.29 28.87 8.99
CA PRO A 46 -13.37 29.72 8.25
C PRO A 46 -11.90 29.32 8.45
N PHE A 47 -11.54 28.73 9.60
CA PHE A 47 -10.18 28.22 9.81
C PHE A 47 -9.89 26.98 8.95
N ILE A 48 -10.79 26.00 8.95
CA ILE A 48 -10.59 24.77 8.16
C ILE A 48 -10.57 25.07 6.67
N GLN A 49 -11.39 25.98 6.17
CA GLN A 49 -11.33 26.41 4.77
C GLN A 49 -9.93 26.89 4.36
N LYS A 50 -9.24 27.65 5.23
CA LYS A 50 -7.86 28.08 4.98
C LYS A 50 -6.87 26.92 5.00
N VAL A 51 -7.07 25.96 5.92
CA VAL A 51 -6.24 24.76 6.04
C VAL A 51 -6.32 23.90 4.77
N LEU A 52 -7.50 23.72 4.19
CA LEU A 52 -7.70 22.93 2.96
C LEU A 52 -6.94 23.49 1.75
N GLN A 53 -6.55 24.76 1.79
CA GLN A 53 -5.76 25.40 0.74
C GLN A 53 -4.25 25.36 1.00
N GLN A 54 -3.82 24.85 2.16
CA GLN A 54 -2.40 24.79 2.49
C GLN A 54 -1.70 23.64 1.76
N PRO A 55 -0.44 23.84 1.32
CA PRO A 55 0.31 22.84 0.59
C PRO A 55 0.42 21.50 1.32
N PHE A 56 0.55 21.51 2.65
CA PHE A 56 0.68 20.28 3.42
C PHE A 56 -0.56 19.38 3.34
N TYR A 57 -1.74 19.93 3.04
CA TYR A 57 -2.99 19.17 2.92
C TYR A 57 -3.26 18.69 1.49
N ARG A 58 -2.73 19.39 0.49
CA ARG A 58 -2.93 19.05 -0.93
C ARG A 58 -1.99 17.91 -1.33
N THR A 59 -2.49 16.68 -1.22
CA THR A 59 -1.73 15.46 -1.50
C THR A 59 -2.07 14.81 -2.85
N ASP A 60 -2.65 15.56 -3.78
CA ASP A 60 -3.04 15.06 -5.12
C ASP A 60 -1.84 14.50 -5.91
N VAL A 61 -0.76 15.28 -6.04
CA VAL A 61 0.48 14.85 -6.68
C VAL A 61 1.12 13.66 -5.94
N LEU A 62 1.06 13.68 -4.61
CA LEU A 62 1.57 12.60 -3.77
C LEU A 62 0.83 11.28 -4.03
N ASN A 63 -0.50 11.32 -4.09
CA ASN A 63 -1.33 10.16 -4.37
C ASN A 63 -1.10 9.61 -5.78
N GLU A 64 -0.80 10.47 -6.74
CA GLU A 64 -0.44 10.04 -8.11
C GLU A 64 0.90 9.32 -8.12
N LEU A 65 1.92 9.89 -7.47
CA LEU A 65 3.24 9.28 -7.36
C LEU A 65 3.21 7.94 -6.62
N VAL A 66 2.40 7.78 -5.57
CA VAL A 66 2.19 6.49 -4.90
C VAL A 66 1.65 5.45 -5.89
N LYS A 67 0.62 5.78 -6.68
CA LYS A 67 0.05 4.87 -7.68
C LYS A 67 1.04 4.53 -8.78
N GLU A 68 1.86 5.48 -9.22
CA GLU A 68 2.91 5.22 -10.20
C GLU A 68 3.94 4.23 -9.66
N CYS A 69 4.35 4.38 -8.39
CA CYS A 69 5.25 3.42 -7.75
C CYS A 69 4.63 2.03 -7.67
N GLU A 70 3.35 1.93 -7.26
CA GLU A 70 2.60 0.66 -7.25
C GLU A 70 2.60 0.00 -8.64
N MET A 71 2.30 0.75 -9.71
CA MET A 71 2.32 0.23 -11.08
C MET A 71 3.71 -0.26 -11.53
N VAL A 72 4.77 0.46 -11.16
CA VAL A 72 6.13 0.05 -11.52
C VAL A 72 6.53 -1.21 -10.75
N LEU A 73 6.22 -1.28 -9.45
CA LEU A 73 6.46 -2.47 -8.63
C LEU A 73 5.68 -3.67 -9.18
N ASP A 74 4.41 -3.50 -9.53
CA ASP A 74 3.58 -4.55 -10.13
C ASP A 74 4.22 -5.09 -11.42
N ARG A 75 4.77 -4.23 -12.28
CA ARG A 75 5.47 -4.66 -13.50
C ARG A 75 6.77 -5.39 -13.22
N LEU A 76 7.58 -4.88 -12.29
CA LEU A 76 8.84 -5.51 -11.89
C LEU A 76 8.61 -6.92 -11.31
N PHE A 77 7.50 -7.11 -10.59
CA PHE A 77 7.17 -8.39 -9.98
C PHE A 77 6.36 -9.32 -10.88
N SER A 78 5.52 -8.81 -11.78
CA SER A 78 4.70 -9.61 -12.73
C SER A 78 5.49 -10.13 -13.93
N THR A 79 6.57 -9.46 -14.35
CA THR A 79 7.41 -9.89 -15.50
C THR A 79 8.17 -11.20 -15.22
N ASN A 80 8.14 -11.71 -13.99
CA ASN A 80 8.84 -12.93 -13.57
C ASN A 80 8.00 -14.21 -13.65
N GLU A 81 6.74 -14.13 -14.08
CA GLU A 81 5.91 -15.30 -14.42
C GLU A 81 6.17 -15.69 -15.89
N PRO A 82 6.65 -16.92 -16.19
CA PRO A 82 6.81 -17.37 -17.56
C PRO A 82 5.43 -17.43 -18.22
N SER A 83 5.17 -16.53 -19.16
CA SER A 83 4.01 -16.61 -20.05
C SER A 83 4.08 -17.92 -20.84
N ALA A 84 3.29 -18.91 -20.42
CA ALA A 84 3.05 -20.11 -21.20
C ALA A 84 2.16 -19.71 -22.39
N LEU A 85 2.79 -19.59 -23.57
CA LEU A 85 2.07 -19.51 -24.84
C LEU A 85 1.32 -20.84 -25.06
N PRO A 86 0.08 -20.85 -25.60
CA PRO A 86 -0.59 -22.09 -25.94
C PRO A 86 -0.02 -22.58 -27.28
N ASP A 87 0.86 -23.57 -27.24
CA ASP A 87 1.28 -24.27 -28.44
C ASP A 87 0.18 -25.23 -28.88
N VAL A 88 -0.46 -24.90 -30.00
CA VAL A 88 -1.34 -25.78 -30.74
C VAL A 88 -0.45 -26.66 -31.60
N THR A 89 -0.38 -27.98 -31.35
CA THR A 89 -0.95 -29.07 -32.20
C THR A 89 -0.34 -30.47 -31.90
N ASN A 90 -1.23 -31.47 -31.81
CA ASN A 90 -1.12 -32.88 -32.25
C ASN A 90 -0.38 -33.98 -31.44
N GLU A 91 -1.09 -35.11 -31.37
CA GLU A 91 -0.83 -36.41 -30.74
C GLU A 91 0.34 -37.22 -31.34
N LYS A 92 1.03 -38.04 -30.50
CA LYS A 92 1.02 -39.54 -30.54
C LYS A 92 2.06 -40.21 -29.62
N ASP A 93 1.71 -41.44 -29.25
CA ASP A 93 2.30 -42.45 -28.36
C ASP A 93 3.82 -42.70 -28.36
N HIS A 94 4.41 -42.90 -27.16
CA HIS A 94 5.07 -44.16 -26.71
C HIS A 94 5.78 -44.00 -25.34
N LYS A 95 5.92 -45.11 -24.61
CA LYS A 95 6.40 -45.26 -23.21
C LYS A 95 7.70 -46.11 -23.18
N PRO A 96 8.39 -46.28 -22.04
CA PRO A 96 9.50 -45.46 -21.53
C PRO A 96 10.86 -46.20 -21.48
N ASP A 97 12.00 -45.50 -21.49
CA ASP A 97 13.23 -46.06 -20.89
C ASP A 97 14.28 -45.01 -20.47
N THR A 98 14.61 -45.08 -19.18
CA THR A 98 15.86 -44.84 -18.44
C THR A 98 16.96 -43.95 -19.05
N SER A 99 17.14 -42.72 -18.52
CA SER A 99 18.41 -42.26 -17.91
C SER A 99 18.30 -40.89 -17.24
N SER A 100 18.73 -40.83 -15.98
CA SER A 100 19.43 -39.73 -15.28
C SER A 100 19.43 -38.34 -15.96
N ARG A 101 18.68 -37.39 -15.38
CA ARG A 101 19.18 -36.04 -15.09
C ARG A 101 18.24 -35.31 -14.12
N SER A 102 18.76 -35.10 -12.92
CA SER A 102 18.22 -34.21 -11.88
C SER A 102 18.09 -32.79 -12.44
N ASN A 103 16.91 -32.40 -12.91
CA ASN A 103 16.56 -31.01 -13.07
C ASN A 103 15.60 -30.63 -11.95
N GLU A 104 16.21 -30.46 -10.78
CA GLU A 104 15.71 -29.59 -9.73
C GLU A 104 15.71 -28.15 -10.30
N ASN A 105 14.75 -27.85 -11.18
CA ASN A 105 14.39 -26.48 -11.48
C ASN A 105 13.55 -25.98 -10.31
N LEU A 106 14.22 -25.91 -9.16
CA LEU A 106 13.84 -25.16 -7.99
C LEU A 106 13.52 -23.75 -8.48
N LEU A 107 12.24 -23.42 -8.41
CA LEU A 107 11.64 -22.11 -8.57
C LEU A 107 12.62 -21.05 -8.04
N LYS A 108 13.42 -20.47 -8.94
CA LYS A 108 14.17 -19.26 -8.62
C LYS A 108 13.11 -18.16 -8.56
N VAL A 109 12.50 -18.01 -7.37
CA VAL A 109 12.02 -16.71 -6.92
C VAL A 109 13.11 -15.73 -7.33
N PRO A 110 12.79 -14.71 -8.15
CA PRO A 110 13.79 -13.76 -8.61
C PRO A 110 14.62 -13.33 -7.42
N LYS A 111 15.95 -13.45 -7.55
CA LYS A 111 16.89 -13.16 -6.46
C LYS A 111 16.62 -11.79 -5.83
N GLU A 112 16.10 -10.86 -6.65
CA GLU A 112 15.62 -9.54 -6.27
C GLU A 112 14.38 -9.54 -5.36
N LEU A 113 13.38 -10.41 -5.58
CA LEU A 113 12.23 -10.56 -4.68
C LEU A 113 12.66 -11.15 -3.33
N ALA A 114 13.53 -12.15 -3.34
CA ALA A 114 14.04 -12.76 -2.10
C ALA A 114 14.87 -11.74 -1.31
N GLU A 115 15.76 -10.99 -1.97
CA GLU A 115 16.55 -9.92 -1.35
C GLU A 115 15.70 -8.73 -0.84
N ILE A 116 14.56 -8.45 -1.45
CA ILE A 116 13.60 -7.43 -0.97
C ILE A 116 12.75 -7.98 0.20
N LYS A 117 12.33 -9.24 0.13
CA LYS A 117 11.52 -9.91 1.17
C LYS A 117 12.31 -10.17 2.46
N ASP A 118 13.59 -10.49 2.33
CA ASP A 118 14.48 -10.83 3.46
C ASP A 118 15.19 -9.60 4.06
N MET A 119 15.11 -8.43 3.43
CA MET A 119 15.54 -7.17 4.03
C MET A 119 14.37 -6.45 4.67
N GLU A 120 14.41 -6.35 6.00
CA GLU A 120 13.65 -5.35 6.74
C GLU A 120 14.10 -3.95 6.28
N ASN A 121 13.40 -3.41 5.28
CA ASN A 121 13.71 -2.07 4.80
C ASN A 121 13.24 -1.03 5.83
N MET A 122 14.03 0.01 6.09
CA MET A 122 13.76 1.01 7.14
C MET A 122 12.34 1.59 7.01
N TYR A 123 11.90 1.83 5.78
CA TYR A 123 10.59 2.39 5.50
C TYR A 123 9.47 1.36 5.48
N MET A 124 9.73 0.05 5.39
CA MET A 124 8.67 -0.96 5.27
C MET A 124 7.80 -1.02 6.52
N LYS A 125 8.40 -1.14 7.71
CA LYS A 125 7.66 -1.13 8.99
C LYS A 125 6.93 0.18 9.24
N GLN A 126 7.56 1.29 8.89
CA GLN A 126 6.98 2.63 9.04
C GLN A 126 5.79 2.82 8.10
N THR A 127 5.91 2.37 6.85
CA THR A 127 4.86 2.42 5.83
C THR A 127 3.66 1.59 6.24
N LEU A 128 3.86 0.34 6.69
CA LEU A 128 2.77 -0.50 7.20
C LEU A 128 2.05 0.16 8.39
N SER A 129 2.82 0.75 9.31
CA SER A 129 2.26 1.50 10.44
C SER A 129 1.46 2.72 9.98
N ALA A 130 1.98 3.46 9.01
CA ALA A 130 1.33 4.63 8.42
C ALA A 130 0.01 4.27 7.72
N LEU A 131 0.00 3.19 6.92
CA LEU A 131 -1.21 2.68 6.27
C LEU A 131 -2.28 2.27 7.29
N HIS A 132 -1.87 1.64 8.39
CA HIS A 132 -2.77 1.29 9.48
C HIS A 132 -3.41 2.54 10.10
N VAL A 133 -2.59 3.55 10.43
CA VAL A 133 -3.07 4.83 10.97
C VAL A 133 -4.03 5.53 10.00
N LEU A 134 -3.68 5.61 8.72
CA LEU A 134 -4.54 6.19 7.67
C LEU A 134 -5.90 5.49 7.61
N LYS A 135 -5.93 4.17 7.76
CA LYS A 135 -7.17 3.38 7.83
C LYS A 135 -7.99 3.70 9.08
N GLU A 136 -7.36 3.78 10.25
CA GLU A 136 -8.06 4.10 11.50
C GLU A 136 -8.67 5.51 11.47
N ILE A 137 -7.90 6.53 11.09
CA ILE A 137 -8.37 7.92 11.11
C ILE A 137 -9.45 8.20 10.06
N ARG A 138 -9.45 7.46 8.95
CA ARG A 138 -10.47 7.56 7.89
C ARG A 138 -11.70 6.68 8.15
N SER A 139 -11.58 5.64 8.97
CA SER A 139 -12.71 4.77 9.36
C SER A 139 -13.46 5.25 10.61
N GLY A 140 -12.80 6.03 11.48
CA GLY A 140 -13.28 6.30 12.84
C GLY A 140 -13.67 7.75 13.14
N SER A 141 -14.98 8.05 13.07
CA SER A 141 -15.60 9.01 13.99
C SER A 141 -17.06 8.63 14.21
N SER A 142 -17.55 8.68 15.45
CA SER A 142 -18.96 8.39 15.80
C SER A 142 -19.97 9.31 15.06
N THR A 143 -19.49 10.37 14.42
CA THR A 143 -20.23 11.24 13.52
C THR A 143 -19.34 11.62 12.35
N VAL A 144 -19.67 11.18 11.14
CA VAL A 144 -19.03 11.69 9.91
C VAL A 144 -19.41 13.16 9.78
N SER A 145 -18.41 14.02 9.62
CA SER A 145 -18.58 15.46 9.44
C SER A 145 -18.03 15.85 8.07
N VAL A 146 -18.49 16.97 7.52
CA VAL A 146 -17.95 17.57 6.28
C VAL A 146 -16.43 17.85 6.39
N PHE A 147 -15.90 17.95 7.61
CA PHE A 147 -14.45 18.14 7.85
C PHE A 147 -13.69 16.82 8.05
N SER A 148 -14.33 15.65 7.94
CA SER A 148 -13.67 14.36 8.03
C SER A 148 -12.87 14.07 6.76
N LEU A 149 -11.78 13.31 6.90
CA LEU A 149 -11.06 12.79 5.74
C LEU A 149 -11.93 11.81 4.95
N PRO A 150 -11.78 11.74 3.61
CA PRO A 150 -12.50 10.77 2.80
C PRO A 150 -12.06 9.33 3.14
N PRO A 151 -12.94 8.33 2.96
CA PRO A 151 -12.57 6.92 3.12
C PRO A 151 -11.43 6.53 2.17
N LEU A 152 -10.56 5.61 2.62
CA LEU A 152 -9.59 4.97 1.72
C LEU A 152 -10.33 4.07 0.72
N GLN A 153 -10.12 4.30 -0.57
CA GLN A 153 -10.51 3.38 -1.63
C GLN A 153 -9.52 2.22 -1.68
N ASN A 154 -9.68 1.25 -0.78
CA ASN A 154 -8.85 0.06 -0.75
C ASN A 154 -9.45 -1.02 -1.65
N ARG A 155 -8.87 -1.26 -2.83
CA ARG A 155 -9.01 -2.57 -3.51
C ARG A 155 -7.96 -3.58 -3.04
N ALA A 156 -6.80 -3.13 -2.54
CA ALA A 156 -5.68 -4.00 -2.19
C ALA A 156 -5.70 -4.58 -0.75
N LEU A 157 -6.38 -3.93 0.21
CA LEU A 157 -6.39 -4.40 1.61
C LEU A 157 -7.42 -5.50 1.91
N ASP A 158 -8.37 -5.73 1.01
CA ASP A 158 -9.34 -6.83 1.17
C ASP A 158 -8.67 -8.20 0.97
N ASP A 159 -7.62 -8.25 0.15
CA ASP A 159 -6.81 -9.46 -0.05
C ASP A 159 -5.94 -9.76 1.16
N GLN A 160 -5.45 -8.74 1.87
CA GLN A 160 -4.64 -8.93 3.08
C GLN A 160 -5.47 -9.50 4.25
N LYS A 161 -6.75 -9.11 4.37
CA LYS A 161 -7.70 -9.73 5.32
C LYS A 161 -7.98 -11.20 4.99
N LYS A 162 -8.04 -11.58 3.72
CA LYS A 162 -8.19 -12.99 3.33
C LYS A 162 -7.00 -13.84 3.76
N ILE A 163 -5.79 -13.31 3.67
CA ILE A 163 -4.57 -14.02 4.07
C ILE A 163 -4.55 -14.27 5.59
N THR A 164 -4.93 -13.29 6.41
CA THR A 164 -4.97 -13.46 7.88
C THR A 164 -6.09 -14.40 8.35
N VAL A 165 -7.22 -14.42 7.64
CA VAL A 165 -8.35 -15.31 7.94
C VAL A 165 -8.04 -16.77 7.58
N LEU A 166 -7.28 -17.02 6.51
CA LEU A 166 -6.84 -18.37 6.13
C LEU A 166 -5.85 -18.97 7.13
N GLU A 167 -4.99 -18.16 7.75
CA GLU A 167 -4.02 -18.62 8.77
C GLU A 167 -4.70 -18.99 10.10
N GLN A 168 -5.81 -18.34 10.45
CA GLN A 168 -6.61 -18.66 11.63
C GLN A 168 -7.55 -19.86 11.44
N ALA A 169 -7.87 -20.23 10.20
CA ALA A 169 -8.69 -21.39 9.87
C ALA A 169 -7.90 -22.71 9.77
N ALA A 170 -6.56 -22.64 9.84
CA ALA A 170 -5.65 -23.79 9.74
C ALA A 170 -5.02 -24.22 11.09
N LYS A 171 -5.56 -23.74 12.22
CA LYS A 171 -5.21 -24.20 13.57
C LYS A 171 -6.36 -24.95 14.23
#